data_AF-Q2RPZ5-F1
#
_entry.id   AF-Q2RPZ5-F1
#
_cell.length_a   1.000
_cell.length_b   1.000
_cell.length_c   1.000
_cell.angle_alpha   90.00
_cell.angle_beta   90.00
_cell.angle_gamma   90.00
#
_symmetry.space_group_name_H-M   'P 1'
#
loop_
_entity.id
_entity.type
_entity.pdbx_description
1 polymer ?
#
loop_
_entity_poly.entity_id
_entity_poly.type
_entity_poly.pdbx_seq_one_letter_code
_entity_poly.pdbx_strand_id
1 'polypeptide(L)'
;MTGPSVPLTRRRILHLARVLGLGGLGLGGLIAPAIGTARAAPPSPGKWVCTNADCDPYIYDPALGDPVNLADPHHPLPPGLAFEDLPAGWLCPNCGSPKSFFRPSKR
;
A
#
# COMPACT_ATOMS: atom_id res chain seq x y z
N MET A 1 12.10 -36.89 -8.77
CA MET A 1 11.18 -36.68 -7.64
C MET A 1 9.86 -36.22 -8.22
N THR A 2 9.07 -37.18 -8.67
CA THR A 2 7.87 -36.96 -9.49
C THR A 2 6.72 -37.51 -8.66
N GLY A 3 6.02 -36.63 -7.95
CA GLY A 3 4.85 -37.01 -7.16
C GLY A 3 3.63 -37.18 -8.08
N PRO A 4 2.87 -38.28 -8.01
CA PRO A 4 1.68 -38.47 -8.83
C PRO A 4 0.48 -37.67 -8.29
N SER A 5 -0.12 -36.93 -9.22
CA SER A 5 -1.36 -36.18 -9.12
C SER A 5 -2.55 -37.07 -8.72
N VAL A 6 -3.30 -36.68 -7.68
CA VAL A 6 -4.62 -37.26 -7.38
C VAL A 6 -5.71 -36.31 -7.91
N PRO A 7 -6.55 -36.72 -8.88
CA PRO A 7 -7.67 -35.91 -9.33
C PRO A 7 -8.83 -35.98 -8.31
N LEU A 8 -9.23 -34.82 -7.79
CA LEU A 8 -10.45 -34.60 -6.98
C LEU A 8 -11.70 -34.69 -7.85
N THR A 9 -11.91 -35.84 -8.47
CA THR A 9 -13.13 -36.14 -9.21
C THR A 9 -14.23 -36.52 -8.23
N ARG A 10 -15.13 -35.56 -8.00
CA ARG A 10 -16.58 -35.80 -7.98
C ARG A 10 -17.16 -36.49 -6.72
N ARG A 11 -17.32 -35.72 -5.65
CA ARG A 11 -18.42 -35.96 -4.70
C ARG A 11 -19.61 -35.08 -5.06
N ARG A 12 -20.49 -35.63 -5.89
CA ARG A 12 -21.87 -35.17 -6.06
C ARG A 12 -22.58 -35.28 -4.71
N ILE A 13 -22.94 -34.16 -4.09
CA ILE A 13 -23.95 -34.13 -3.03
C ILE A 13 -25.02 -33.14 -3.49
N LEU A 14 -26.18 -33.68 -3.88
CA LEU A 14 -27.40 -32.91 -4.06
C LEU A 14 -27.88 -32.43 -2.68
N HIS A 15 -27.96 -31.12 -2.47
CA HIS A 15 -28.91 -30.54 -1.53
C HIS A 15 -29.74 -29.50 -2.28
N LEU A 16 -30.85 -30.02 -2.80
CA LEU A 16 -31.98 -29.26 -3.31
C LEU A 16 -32.68 -28.57 -2.13
N ALA A 17 -33.27 -27.41 -2.45
CA ALA A 17 -34.39 -26.74 -1.76
C ALA A 17 -34.01 -25.72 -0.65
N ARG A 18 -34.21 -24.40 -0.89
CA ARG A 18 -35.48 -23.62 -0.84
C ARG A 18 -35.54 -22.97 0.57
N VAL A 19 -35.60 -21.64 0.74
CA VAL A 19 -36.86 -20.87 0.83
C VAL A 19 -36.48 -19.48 1.42
N LEU A 20 -36.89 -18.43 0.72
CA LEU A 20 -37.41 -17.12 1.19
C LEU A 20 -36.80 -16.41 2.42
N GLY A 21 -36.40 -15.17 2.19
CA GLY A 21 -36.14 -14.19 3.25
C GLY A 21 -35.89 -12.77 2.74
N LEU A 22 -36.89 -12.19 2.07
CA LEU A 22 -37.02 -10.72 1.93
C LEU A 22 -37.12 -10.11 3.33
N GLY A 23 -36.34 -9.07 3.62
CA GLY A 23 -36.65 -8.21 4.76
C GLY A 23 -35.46 -7.40 5.26
N GLY A 24 -35.55 -6.08 5.17
CA GLY A 24 -34.76 -5.20 6.02
C GLY A 24 -34.15 -3.99 5.32
N LEU A 25 -35.01 -3.14 4.78
CA LEU A 25 -34.70 -1.71 4.60
C LEU A 25 -34.31 -1.12 5.96
N GLY A 26 -33.01 -0.98 6.21
CA GLY A 26 -32.46 -0.15 7.28
C GLY A 26 -32.09 1.21 6.73
N LEU A 27 -33.07 2.13 6.68
CA LEU A 27 -32.78 3.57 6.67
C LEU A 27 -32.11 3.94 8.00
N GLY A 28 -31.00 4.66 7.96
CA GLY A 28 -30.53 5.40 9.13
C GLY A 28 -29.01 5.42 9.29
N GLY A 29 -28.37 6.43 8.74
CA GLY A 29 -26.96 6.69 9.00
C GLY A 29 -26.42 7.83 8.15
N LEU A 30 -26.87 9.06 8.42
CA LEU A 30 -26.15 10.27 8.03
C LEU A 30 -24.80 10.26 8.77
N ILE A 31 -23.80 9.60 8.22
CA ILE A 31 -22.42 9.69 8.69
C ILE A 31 -21.68 10.68 7.80
N ALA A 32 -21.40 11.81 8.45
CA ALA A 32 -20.71 13.03 8.06
C ALA A 32 -19.81 12.98 6.81
N PRO A 33 -19.83 14.02 5.95
CA PRO A 33 -18.71 14.24 5.05
C PRO A 33 -17.52 14.65 5.91
N ALA A 34 -16.58 13.73 6.11
CA ALA A 34 -15.25 14.06 6.58
C ALA A 34 -14.57 14.84 5.46
N ILE A 35 -14.83 16.15 5.38
CA ILE A 35 -14.02 17.09 4.62
C ILE A 35 -12.71 17.19 5.40
N GLY A 36 -11.84 16.20 5.19
CA GLY A 36 -10.48 16.22 5.67
C GLY A 36 -9.79 17.40 5.03
N THR A 37 -9.67 18.49 5.77
CA THR A 37 -8.74 19.57 5.43
C THR A 37 -7.34 19.01 5.65
N ALA A 38 -6.86 18.24 4.67
CA ALA A 38 -5.45 17.94 4.54
C ALA A 38 -4.74 19.30 4.46
N ARG A 39 -4.22 19.76 5.59
CA ARG A 39 -3.30 20.89 5.62
C ARG A 39 -2.18 20.49 4.67
N ALA A 40 -1.98 21.28 3.63
CA ALA A 40 -0.84 21.10 2.74
C ALA A 40 0.39 20.96 3.64
N ALA A 41 1.04 19.79 3.58
CA ALA A 41 2.29 19.58 4.29
C ALA A 41 3.22 20.72 3.90
N PRO A 42 3.94 21.34 4.86
CA PRO A 42 4.93 22.35 4.53
C PRO A 42 5.85 21.80 3.43
N PRO A 43 6.37 22.64 2.51
CA PRO A 43 7.20 22.16 1.42
C PRO A 43 8.35 21.32 1.99
N SER A 44 8.27 20.01 1.77
CA SER A 44 9.25 19.04 2.25
C SER A 44 10.64 19.48 1.81
N PRO A 45 11.67 19.31 2.66
CA PRO A 45 13.02 19.71 2.35
C PRO A 45 13.60 18.82 1.25
N GLY A 46 13.37 19.20 -0.01
CA GLY A 46 14.00 18.61 -1.18
C GLY A 46 13.78 17.10 -1.37
N LYS A 47 14.45 16.55 -2.39
CA LYS A 47 14.47 15.11 -2.68
C LYS A 47 15.38 14.40 -1.68
N TRP A 48 15.20 13.10 -1.48
CA TRP A 48 16.01 12.29 -0.56
C TRP A 48 16.70 11.16 -1.30
N VAL A 49 17.98 10.92 -1.05
CA VAL A 49 18.75 9.86 -1.73
C VAL A 49 19.13 8.76 -0.75
N CYS A 50 18.97 7.51 -1.15
CA CYS A 50 19.44 6.34 -0.40
C CYS A 50 20.98 6.30 -0.44
N THR A 51 21.62 6.20 0.73
CA THR A 51 23.07 6.12 0.87
C THR A 51 23.55 4.74 1.30
N ASN A 52 22.72 3.70 1.17
CA ASN A 52 23.16 2.33 1.45
C ASN A 52 24.20 1.90 0.40
N ALA A 53 25.29 1.26 0.85
CA ALA A 53 26.43 0.89 0.01
C ALA A 53 26.06 -0.15 -1.07
N ASP A 54 25.13 -1.05 -0.76
CA ASP A 54 24.67 -2.11 -1.67
C ASP A 54 23.47 -1.67 -2.54
N CYS A 55 23.16 -0.38 -2.57
CA CYS A 55 21.99 0.15 -3.29
C CYS A 55 22.39 0.84 -4.60
N ASP A 56 21.69 0.51 -5.69
CA ASP A 56 21.60 1.41 -6.83
C ASP A 56 20.84 2.67 -6.38
N PRO A 57 21.44 3.88 -6.41
CA PRO A 57 20.92 5.04 -5.69
C PRO A 57 19.48 5.40 -6.07
N TYR A 58 18.55 5.19 -5.13
CA TYR A 58 17.17 5.62 -5.27
C TYR A 58 17.00 7.06 -4.75
N ILE A 59 16.29 7.89 -5.52
CA ILE A 59 15.90 9.24 -5.11
C ILE A 59 14.39 9.26 -4.87
N TYR A 60 13.99 9.45 -3.62
CA TYR A 60 12.61 9.77 -3.28
C TYR A 60 12.32 11.23 -3.63
N ASP A 61 11.35 11.44 -4.51
CA ASP A 61 10.82 12.75 -4.86
C ASP A 61 9.40 12.90 -4.29
N PRO A 62 9.18 13.77 -3.28
CA PRO A 62 7.84 14.02 -2.76
C PRO A 62 6.81 14.36 -3.84
N ALA A 63 7.21 15.00 -4.94
CA ALA A 63 6.29 15.35 -6.03
C ALA A 63 5.82 14.14 -6.84
N LEU A 64 6.49 12.99 -6.75
CA LEU A 64 6.12 11.76 -7.44
C LEU A 64 5.56 10.71 -6.47
N GLY A 65 5.93 10.77 -5.19
CA GLY A 65 5.59 9.73 -4.22
C GLY A 65 6.41 8.45 -4.46
N ASP A 66 5.82 7.29 -4.16
CA ASP A 66 6.42 5.98 -4.38
C ASP A 66 5.37 4.98 -4.89
N PRO A 67 5.30 4.75 -6.22
CA PRO A 67 4.32 3.83 -6.81
C PRO A 67 4.61 2.35 -6.54
N VAL A 68 5.82 1.99 -6.07
CA VAL A 68 6.22 0.59 -5.87
C VAL A 68 6.03 0.15 -4.42
N ASN A 69 6.19 1.08 -3.46
CA ASN A 69 6.04 0.88 -2.01
C ASN A 69 6.20 -0.58 -1.54
N LEU A 70 7.44 -1.00 -1.28
CA LEU A 70 7.73 -2.38 -0.88
C LEU A 70 7.06 -2.81 0.43
N ALA A 71 6.73 -1.86 1.31
CA ALA A 71 6.06 -2.16 2.57
C ALA A 71 4.58 -2.54 2.37
N ASP A 72 3.94 -2.01 1.32
CA ASP A 72 2.57 -2.33 0.96
C ASP A 72 2.34 -2.19 -0.56
N PRO A 73 2.51 -3.28 -1.33
CA PRO A 73 2.37 -3.26 -2.78
C PRO A 73 0.95 -2.92 -3.29
N HIS A 74 -0.07 -2.97 -2.42
CA HIS A 74 -1.44 -2.60 -2.77
C HIS A 74 -1.72 -1.11 -2.54
N HIS A 75 -0.85 -0.42 -1.80
CA HIS A 75 -1.02 0.98 -1.42
C HIS A 75 0.22 1.80 -1.82
N PRO A 76 0.30 2.26 -3.08
CA PRO A 76 1.35 3.17 -3.51
C PRO A 76 1.28 4.49 -2.74
N LEU A 77 2.43 5.10 -2.50
CA LEU A 77 2.50 6.39 -1.84
C LEU A 77 2.22 7.51 -2.84
N PRO A 78 1.22 8.38 -2.57
CA PRO A 78 0.81 9.40 -3.52
C PRO A 78 1.82 10.55 -3.63
N PRO A 79 1.79 11.30 -4.75
CA PRO A 79 2.43 12.60 -4.87
C PRO A 79 2.08 13.56 -3.74
N GLY A 80 3.02 14.42 -3.38
CA GLY A 80 2.91 15.44 -2.33
C GLY A 80 3.25 14.96 -0.93
N LEU A 81 3.58 13.67 -0.74
CA LEU A 81 3.91 13.13 0.58
C LEU A 81 5.36 13.49 0.95
N ALA A 82 5.55 14.23 2.05
CA ALA A 82 6.87 14.57 2.55
C ALA A 82 7.64 13.31 2.99
N PHE A 83 8.97 13.34 2.93
CA PHE A 83 9.80 12.21 3.35
C PHE A 83 9.61 11.92 4.85
N GLU A 84 9.47 12.97 5.65
CA GLU A 84 9.21 12.89 7.08
C GLU A 84 7.90 12.15 7.39
N ASP A 85 6.88 12.37 6.55
CA ASP A 85 5.54 11.78 6.69
C ASP A 85 5.44 10.33 6.19
N LEU A 86 6.50 9.80 5.55
CA LEU A 86 6.51 8.40 5.12
C LEU A 86 6.35 7.45 6.32
N PRO A 87 5.65 6.31 6.17
CA PRO A 87 5.49 5.31 7.22
C PRO A 87 6.83 4.86 7.82
N ALA A 88 6.86 4.55 9.11
CA ALA A 88 8.08 4.09 9.79
C ALA A 88 8.67 2.80 9.18
N GLY A 89 7.81 1.95 8.63
CA GLY A 89 8.18 0.71 7.95
C GLY A 89 8.48 0.87 6.46
N TRP A 90 8.48 2.09 5.91
CA TRP A 90 8.81 2.30 4.50
C TRP A 90 10.26 1.92 4.21
N LEU A 91 10.46 1.24 3.09
CA LEU A 91 11.73 0.68 2.65
C LEU A 91 12.07 1.23 1.26
N CYS A 92 13.37 1.41 1.00
CA CYS A 92 13.89 1.81 -0.30
C CYS A 92 13.41 0.83 -1.40
N PRO A 93 12.71 1.31 -2.45
CA PRO A 93 12.24 0.44 -3.54
C PRO A 93 13.35 -0.31 -4.29
N ASN A 94 14.57 0.22 -4.30
CA ASN A 94 15.69 -0.41 -4.99
C ASN A 94 16.36 -1.52 -4.16
N CYS A 95 16.50 -1.34 -2.84
CA CYS A 95 17.35 -2.22 -2.01
C CYS A 95 16.70 -2.71 -0.71
N GLY A 96 15.46 -2.32 -0.41
CA GLY A 96 14.75 -2.72 0.81
C GLY A 96 15.30 -2.14 2.12
N SER A 97 16.24 -1.19 2.06
CA SER A 97 16.81 -0.56 3.27
C SER A 97 15.85 0.46 3.89
N PRO A 98 15.85 0.63 5.23
CA PRO A 98 14.92 1.53 5.91
C PRO A 98 15.19 3.01 5.65
N LYS A 99 14.21 3.88 5.99
CA LYS A 99 14.28 5.35 5.93
C LYS A 99 15.57 5.94 6.52
N SER A 100 16.19 5.28 7.51
CA SER A 100 17.41 5.75 8.17
C SER A 100 18.63 5.85 7.25
N PHE A 101 18.62 5.16 6.10
CA PHE A 101 19.67 5.24 5.07
C PHE A 101 19.49 6.41 4.11
N PHE A 102 18.45 7.23 4.25
CA PHE A 102 18.22 8.35 3.35
C PHE A 102 18.80 9.66 3.89
N ARG A 103 19.32 10.49 2.98
CA ARG A 103 19.81 11.83 3.30
C ARG A 103 19.20 12.86 2.34
N PRO A 104 19.03 14.11 2.77
CA PRO A 104 18.58 15.19 1.89
C PRO A 104 19.53 15.33 0.71
N SER A 105 18.96 15.26 -0.50
CA SER A 105 19.68 15.51 -1.74
C SER A 105 19.76 17.01 -1.97
N LYS A 106 20.98 17.56 -2.05
CA LYS A 106 21.23 18.95 -2.45
C LYS A 106 21.43 19.10 -3.97
N ARG A 107 21.14 18.05 -4.73
CA ARG A 107 21.48 17.95 -6.15
C ARG A 107 20.42 18.58 -7.04
#